data_AF-A0A2J7QSQ6-F1
#
_entry.id   AF-A0A2J7QSQ6-F1
#
_cell.length_a   1.000
_cell.length_b   1.000
_cell.length_c   1.000
_cell.angle_alpha   90.00
_cell.angle_beta   90.00
_cell.angle_gamma   90.00
#
_symmetry.space_group_name_H-M   'P 1'
#
loop_
_entity.id
_entity.type
_entity.pdbx_description
1 polymer ?
#
loop_
_entity_poly.entity_id
_entity_poly.type
_entity_poly.pdbx_seq_one_letter_code
_entity_poly.pdbx_strand_id
1 'polypeptide(L)'
;MSTRRKALKSAAEEHNRIADVVGRYAIHNSDVGFTLKKQGESLADIRTPPNSTVVDNIRTIYGNTIAKELLELKAADDALRLKLTGYISNVNYSSKKHIMLLFINHRLVESAALKKAMEQVYSVYLPKNNHPFLYLSLELDSRNIDVNVHPTKHEVHFLHEDLVLDKIKAAVEGNLLGCNTSRVFYTQARLPGAGMPKRPWLWRQTRYMPIRWYGLTVLCRSWTSTLAPLLPPLNPLTAKR
;
A
#
# COMPACT_ATOMS: atom_id res chain seq x y z
N MET A 1 25.07 -32.39 -5.04
CA MET A 1 23.96 -31.42 -4.82
C MET A 1 22.66 -31.82 -5.58
N SER A 2 22.13 -33.03 -5.36
CA SER A 2 20.91 -33.51 -6.05
C SER A 2 19.62 -33.22 -5.26
N THR A 3 19.67 -33.33 -3.93
CA THR A 3 18.49 -33.23 -3.06
C THR A 3 17.94 -31.80 -2.94
N ARG A 4 18.82 -30.79 -2.85
CA ARG A 4 18.40 -29.37 -2.74
C ARG A 4 17.72 -28.87 -4.03
N ARG A 5 18.20 -29.28 -5.20
CA ARG A 5 17.60 -28.89 -6.49
C ARG A 5 16.20 -29.49 -6.67
N LYS A 6 15.96 -30.70 -6.15
CA LYS A 6 14.65 -31.37 -6.17
C LYS A 6 13.64 -30.78 -5.18
N ALA A 7 14.10 -30.02 -4.18
CA ALA A 7 13.23 -29.36 -3.21
C ALA A 7 12.69 -28.00 -3.70
N LEU A 8 13.20 -27.48 -4.83
CA LEU A 8 12.68 -26.26 -5.44
C LEU A 8 11.30 -26.52 -6.02
N LYS A 9 10.42 -25.52 -5.89
CA LYS A 9 9.09 -25.57 -6.49
C LYS A 9 9.12 -25.16 -7.96
N SER A 10 7.95 -24.90 -8.55
CA SER A 10 7.84 -24.34 -9.90
C SER A 10 8.61 -23.02 -10.01
N ALA A 11 9.24 -22.78 -11.16
CA ALA A 11 9.98 -21.54 -11.42
C ALA A 11 9.13 -20.29 -11.20
N ALA A 12 7.83 -20.36 -11.47
CA ALA A 12 6.90 -19.25 -11.21
C ALA A 12 6.70 -18.99 -9.71
N GLU A 13 6.62 -20.04 -8.88
CA GLU A 13 6.47 -19.89 -7.43
C GLU A 13 7.73 -19.35 -6.78
N GLU A 14 8.91 -19.83 -7.20
CA GLU A 14 10.19 -19.30 -6.71
C GLU A 14 10.39 -17.84 -7.12
N HIS A 15 9.99 -17.46 -8.34
CA HIS A 15 10.01 -16.06 -8.77
C HIS A 15 9.10 -15.18 -7.90
N ASN A 16 7.89 -15.64 -7.59
CA ASN A 16 6.97 -14.90 -6.71
C ASN A 16 7.52 -14.75 -5.28
N ARG A 17 8.24 -15.75 -4.77
CA ARG A 17 8.93 -15.67 -3.47
C ARG A 17 10.05 -14.64 -3.49
N ILE A 18 10.84 -14.60 -4.56
CA ILE A 18 11.88 -13.59 -4.76
C ILE A 18 11.26 -12.20 -4.85
N ALA A 19 10.19 -12.04 -5.63
CA ALA A 19 9.46 -10.79 -5.76
C ALA A 19 8.93 -10.30 -4.40
N ASP A 20 8.36 -11.19 -3.58
CA ASP A 20 7.88 -10.83 -2.24
C ASP A 20 9.02 -10.35 -1.33
N VAL A 21 10.16 -11.06 -1.29
CA VAL A 21 11.32 -10.64 -0.48
C VAL A 21 11.90 -9.31 -0.97
N VAL A 22 12.11 -9.16 -2.28
CA VAL A 22 12.63 -7.91 -2.88
C VAL A 22 11.67 -6.75 -2.62
N GLY A 23 10.37 -6.97 -2.75
CA GLY A 23 9.34 -5.96 -2.46
C GLY A 23 9.39 -5.51 -1.00
N ARG A 24 9.53 -6.44 -0.05
CA ARG A 24 9.65 -6.11 1.38
C ARG A 24 10.87 -5.22 1.65
N TYR A 25 12.04 -5.57 1.10
CA TYR A 25 13.27 -4.77 1.27
C TYR A 25 13.22 -3.42 0.53
N ALA A 26 12.52 -3.35 -0.60
CA ALA A 26 12.32 -2.11 -1.34
C ALA A 26 11.45 -1.10 -0.59
N ILE A 27 10.51 -1.57 0.24
CA ILE A 27 9.71 -0.70 1.11
C ILE A 27 10.55 -0.16 2.25
N HIS A 28 11.38 -1.01 2.86
CA HIS A 28 12.20 -0.62 4.01
C HIS A 28 13.32 0.36 3.63
N ASN A 29 13.97 0.15 2.48
CA ASN A 29 15.07 0.99 2.01
C ASN A 29 14.60 1.96 0.93
N SER A 30 13.97 3.06 1.36
CA SER A 30 13.42 4.06 0.45
C SER A 30 14.46 4.87 -0.32
N ASP A 31 15.69 4.92 0.18
CA ASP A 31 16.81 5.63 -0.45
C ASP A 31 17.32 4.90 -1.71
N VAL A 32 17.15 3.58 -1.75
CA VAL A 32 17.69 2.71 -2.82
C VAL A 32 16.57 2.31 -3.77
N GLY A 33 16.81 2.49 -5.08
CA GLY A 33 15.91 2.01 -6.12
C GLY A 33 16.09 0.52 -6.39
N PHE A 34 14.99 -0.24 -6.40
CA PHE A 34 15.00 -1.67 -6.72
C PHE A 34 14.39 -1.91 -8.10
N THR A 35 14.94 -2.87 -8.85
CA THR A 35 14.36 -3.33 -10.11
C THR A 35 14.48 -4.84 -10.20
N LEU A 36 13.35 -5.54 -10.27
CA LEU A 36 13.27 -6.97 -10.50
C LEU A 36 12.65 -7.22 -11.87
N LYS A 37 13.33 -8.03 -12.69
CA LYS A 37 12.87 -8.42 -14.03
C LYS A 37 13.02 -9.91 -14.22
N LYS A 38 12.06 -10.51 -14.92
CA LYS A 38 12.17 -11.88 -15.39
C LYS A 38 13.01 -11.95 -16.66
N GLN A 39 13.80 -13.01 -16.81
CA GLN A 39 14.62 -13.20 -18.00
C GLN A 39 13.74 -13.36 -19.25
N GLY A 40 14.00 -12.55 -20.28
CA GLY A 40 13.24 -12.53 -21.53
C GLY A 40 12.02 -11.61 -21.53
N GLU A 41 11.70 -10.99 -20.39
CA GLU A 41 10.60 -10.02 -20.28
C GLU A 41 11.16 -8.60 -20.21
N SER A 42 10.57 -7.68 -21.00
CA SER A 42 10.99 -6.27 -21.02
C SER A 42 10.36 -5.45 -19.90
N LEU A 43 9.25 -5.93 -19.32
CA LEU A 43 8.60 -5.29 -18.19
C LEU A 43 9.25 -5.77 -16.89
N ALA A 44 9.54 -4.82 -16.01
CA ALA A 44 9.99 -5.11 -14.66
C ALA A 44 8.78 -5.43 -13.78
N ASP A 45 8.85 -6.52 -13.02
CA ASP A 45 7.81 -6.94 -12.08
C ASP A 45 7.71 -5.97 -10.90
N ILE A 46 8.88 -5.53 -10.41
CA ILE A 46 8.99 -4.55 -9.34
C ILE A 46 9.97 -3.49 -9.79
N ARG A 47 9.55 -2.23 -9.71
CA ARG A 47 10.42 -1.08 -9.96
C ARG A 47 10.08 0.01 -8.96
N THR A 48 11.01 0.29 -8.05
CA THR A 48 10.91 1.45 -7.15
C THR A 48 11.94 2.50 -7.57
N PRO A 49 11.53 3.78 -7.70
CA PRO A 49 12.48 4.86 -7.96
C PRO A 49 13.40 5.08 -6.74
N PRO A 50 14.64 5.55 -6.93
CA PRO A 50 15.50 5.97 -5.82
C PRO A 50 14.96 7.25 -5.16
N ASN A 51 15.24 7.45 -3.87
CA ASN A 51 14.81 8.62 -3.08
C ASN A 51 13.29 8.82 -3.02
N SER A 52 12.52 7.75 -2.90
CA SER A 52 11.07 7.81 -2.70
C SER A 52 10.69 7.84 -1.22
N THR A 53 9.41 8.03 -0.90
CA THR A 53 8.91 7.78 0.46
C THR A 53 8.52 6.31 0.63
N VAL A 54 8.53 5.82 1.87
CA VAL A 54 8.05 4.47 2.21
C VAL A 54 6.60 4.26 1.72
N VAL A 55 5.77 5.29 1.82
CA VAL A 55 4.37 5.29 1.34
C VAL A 55 4.28 5.12 -0.18
N ASP A 56 5.14 5.79 -0.94
CA ASP A 56 5.19 5.64 -2.41
C ASP A 56 5.66 4.25 -2.83
N ASN A 57 6.60 3.66 -2.09
CA ASN A 57 7.04 2.29 -2.33
C ASN A 57 5.93 1.27 -2.04
N ILE A 58 5.20 1.44 -0.92
CA ILE A 58 4.02 0.63 -0.61
C ILE A 58 2.95 0.78 -1.71
N ARG A 59 2.71 2.01 -2.18
CA ARG A 59 1.77 2.30 -3.28
C ARG A 59 2.14 1.58 -4.57
N THR A 60 3.44 1.51 -4.88
CA THR A 60 3.94 0.91 -6.11
C THR A 60 3.87 -0.61 -6.06
N ILE A 61 4.18 -1.21 -4.90
CA ILE A 61 4.29 -2.67 -4.74
C ILE A 61 2.94 -3.31 -4.43
N TYR A 62 2.19 -2.75 -3.49
CA TYR A 62 0.93 -3.31 -3.02
C TYR A 62 -0.31 -2.60 -3.60
N GLY A 63 -0.12 -1.46 -4.23
CA GLY A 63 -1.17 -0.73 -4.94
C GLY A 63 -1.73 0.47 -4.18
N ASN A 64 -2.52 1.26 -4.91
CA ASN A 64 -3.05 2.55 -4.44
C ASN A 64 -4.13 2.43 -3.37
N THR A 65 -4.78 1.28 -3.25
CA THR A 65 -5.85 1.05 -2.26
C THR A 65 -5.31 1.02 -0.84
N ILE A 66 -4.16 0.37 -0.64
CA ILE A 66 -3.48 0.30 0.66
C ILE A 66 -2.90 1.66 1.01
N ALA A 67 -2.20 2.29 0.07
CA ALA A 67 -1.49 3.55 0.30
C ALA A 67 -2.39 4.70 0.82
N LYS A 68 -3.67 4.73 0.43
CA LYS A 68 -4.64 5.74 0.88
C LYS A 68 -5.11 5.54 2.32
N GLU A 69 -5.05 4.32 2.82
CA GLU A 69 -5.56 3.93 4.13
C GLU A 69 -4.42 3.69 5.13
N LEU A 70 -3.19 4.12 4.81
CA LEU A 70 -2.05 3.99 5.71
C LEU A 70 -2.09 5.06 6.80
N LEU A 71 -1.82 4.62 8.01
CA LEU A 71 -1.64 5.43 9.20
C LEU A 71 -0.19 5.30 9.65
N GLU A 72 0.46 6.42 9.88
CA GLU A 72 1.82 6.45 10.40
C GLU A 72 1.81 6.05 11.87
N LEU A 73 2.71 5.13 12.25
CA LEU A 73 2.87 4.65 13.60
C LEU A 73 4.29 4.97 14.07
N LYS A 74 4.38 5.74 15.15
CA LYS A 74 5.63 6.12 15.82
C LYS A 74 5.48 5.88 17.31
N ALA A 75 6.36 5.07 17.88
CA ALA A 75 6.46 4.88 19.32
C ALA A 75 7.94 4.76 19.70
N ALA A 76 8.31 5.37 20.81
CA ALA A 76 9.66 5.26 21.35
C ALA A 76 9.54 4.95 22.84
N ASP A 77 10.43 4.08 23.32
CA ASP A 77 10.48 3.69 24.71
C ASP A 77 11.93 3.68 25.21
N ASP A 78 12.20 4.53 26.20
CA ASP A 78 13.55 4.74 26.72
C ASP A 78 14.03 3.55 27.56
N ALA A 79 13.12 2.93 28.33
CA ALA A 79 13.45 1.81 29.22
C ALA A 79 13.93 0.57 28.46
N LEU A 80 13.32 0.28 27.30
CA LEU A 80 13.73 -0.83 26.44
C LEU A 80 14.69 -0.40 25.32
N ARG A 81 15.01 0.89 25.21
CA ARG A 81 15.72 1.50 24.06
C ARG A 81 15.14 1.02 22.74
N LEU A 82 13.81 1.04 22.67
CA LEU A 82 13.03 0.56 21.53
C LEU A 82 12.51 1.76 20.77
N LYS A 83 12.80 1.82 19.47
CA LYS A 83 12.21 2.77 18.56
C LYS A 83 11.43 2.03 17.49
N LEU A 84 10.14 2.32 17.42
CA LEU A 84 9.19 1.72 16.50
C LEU A 84 8.73 2.79 15.52
N THR A 85 8.96 2.53 14.24
CA THR A 85 8.45 3.31 13.13
C THR A 85 7.71 2.39 12.17
N GLY A 86 6.61 2.82 11.60
CA GLY A 86 5.83 1.94 10.76
C GLY A 86 4.62 2.59 10.14
N TYR A 87 3.93 1.79 9.33
CA TYR A 87 2.66 2.13 8.74
C TYR A 87 1.69 0.97 8.97
N ILE A 88 0.50 1.31 9.44
CA ILE A 88 -0.57 0.35 9.67
C ILE A 88 -1.79 0.74 8.83
N SER A 89 -2.58 -0.22 8.37
CA SER A 89 -3.81 0.11 7.68
C SER A 89 -4.92 0.52 8.65
N ASN A 90 -5.72 1.49 8.22
CA ASN A 90 -7.00 1.85 8.84
C ASN A 90 -8.00 0.68 8.76
N VAL A 91 -9.01 0.72 9.61
CA VAL A 91 -10.11 -0.26 9.70
C VAL A 91 -10.93 -0.33 8.40
N ASN A 92 -10.88 0.70 7.55
CA ASN A 92 -11.57 0.70 6.25
C ASN A 92 -10.93 -0.28 5.24
N TYR A 93 -9.65 -0.58 5.41
CA TYR A 93 -8.96 -1.54 4.57
C TYR A 93 -9.07 -2.95 5.15
N SER A 94 -9.55 -3.89 4.33
CA SER A 94 -9.62 -5.29 4.68
C SER A 94 -9.17 -6.17 3.52
N SER A 95 -8.26 -7.10 3.78
CA SER A 95 -7.80 -8.08 2.78
C SER A 95 -7.92 -9.51 3.31
N LYS A 96 -8.13 -10.47 2.41
CA LYS A 96 -8.10 -11.90 2.76
C LYS A 96 -6.67 -12.41 2.99
N LYS A 97 -5.67 -11.74 2.38
CA LYS A 97 -4.27 -12.11 2.53
C LYS A 97 -3.69 -11.33 3.70
N HIS A 98 -3.14 -12.03 4.68
CA HIS A 98 -2.37 -11.43 5.75
C HIS A 98 -1.02 -10.94 5.20
N ILE A 99 -0.79 -9.64 5.22
CA ILE A 99 0.47 -9.02 4.77
C ILE A 99 1.05 -8.23 5.94
N MET A 100 2.09 -8.79 6.55
CA MET A 100 2.81 -8.19 7.66
C MET A 100 4.30 -8.18 7.33
N LEU A 101 4.88 -6.99 7.36
CA LEU A 101 6.30 -6.75 7.16
C LEU A 101 6.88 -6.32 8.50
N LEU A 102 7.81 -7.11 9.01
CA LEU A 102 8.48 -6.84 10.27
C LEU A 102 9.98 -6.75 10.00
N PHE A 103 10.54 -5.58 10.29
CA PHE A 103 11.96 -5.31 10.23
C PHE A 103 12.50 -5.11 11.63
N ILE A 104 13.61 -5.78 11.95
CA ILE A 104 14.35 -5.58 13.19
C ILE A 104 15.78 -5.25 12.82
N ASN A 105 16.29 -4.08 13.21
CA ASN A 105 17.64 -3.63 12.87
C ASN A 105 17.97 -3.81 11.37
N HIS A 106 17.04 -3.39 10.52
CA HIS A 106 17.10 -3.50 9.06
C HIS A 106 17.07 -4.92 8.46
N ARG A 107 16.73 -5.94 9.24
CA ARG A 107 16.55 -7.32 8.76
C ARG A 107 15.09 -7.70 8.72
N LEU A 108 14.67 -8.36 7.65
CA LEU A 108 13.33 -8.96 7.56
C LEU A 108 13.25 -10.15 8.52
N VAL A 109 12.31 -10.08 9.46
CA VAL A 109 12.06 -11.12 10.46
C VAL A 109 10.60 -11.54 10.37
N GLU A 110 10.32 -12.81 10.61
CA GLU A 110 8.95 -13.31 10.77
C GLU A 110 8.75 -13.75 12.22
N SER A 111 7.68 -13.27 12.86
CA SER A 111 7.30 -13.67 14.22
C SER A 111 5.82 -14.04 14.25
N ALA A 112 5.55 -15.29 14.60
CA ALA A 112 4.19 -15.80 14.75
C ALA A 112 3.47 -15.17 15.96
N ALA A 113 4.21 -14.80 17.01
CA ALA A 113 3.65 -14.17 18.21
C ALA A 113 3.13 -12.76 17.89
N LEU A 114 3.95 -11.93 17.23
CA LEU A 114 3.54 -10.60 16.79
C LEU A 114 2.36 -10.66 15.83
N LYS A 115 2.38 -11.60 14.88
CA LYS A 115 1.27 -11.80 13.94
C LYS A 115 -0.05 -12.06 14.67
N LYS A 116 -0.06 -13.01 15.62
CA LYS A 116 -1.25 -13.34 16.42
C LYS A 116 -1.71 -12.17 17.28
N ALA A 117 -0.78 -11.45 17.92
CA ALA A 117 -1.09 -10.27 18.72
C ALA A 117 -1.77 -9.17 17.90
N MET A 118 -1.28 -8.90 16.69
CA MET A 118 -1.90 -7.90 15.81
C MET A 118 -3.27 -8.36 15.31
N GLU A 119 -3.44 -9.64 14.97
CA GLU A 119 -4.75 -10.19 14.61
C GLU A 119 -5.77 -10.06 15.75
N GLN A 120 -5.36 -10.26 17.00
CA GLN A 120 -6.22 -10.06 18.17
C GLN A 120 -6.69 -8.62 18.31
N VAL A 121 -5.78 -7.64 18.22
CA VAL A 121 -6.14 -6.21 18.27
C VAL A 121 -7.11 -5.83 17.16
N TYR A 122 -6.83 -6.26 15.93
CA TYR A 122 -7.68 -5.94 14.78
C TYR A 122 -8.99 -6.72 14.72
N SER A 123 -9.12 -7.84 15.45
CA SER A 123 -10.35 -8.65 15.48
C SER A 123 -11.56 -7.90 16.06
N VAL A 124 -11.32 -6.87 16.88
CA VAL A 124 -12.37 -6.00 17.44
C VAL A 124 -12.93 -5.04 16.37
N TYR A 125 -12.11 -4.69 15.37
CA TYR A 125 -12.42 -3.67 14.38
C TYR A 125 -12.80 -4.26 13.01
N LEU A 126 -12.21 -5.39 12.61
CA LEU A 126 -12.43 -6.01 11.30
C LEU A 126 -13.36 -7.23 11.39
N PRO A 127 -14.09 -7.55 10.29
CA PRO A 127 -14.83 -8.79 10.19
C PRO A 127 -13.93 -10.02 10.26
N LYS A 128 -14.49 -11.16 10.66
CA LYS A 128 -13.78 -12.45 10.69
C LYS A 128 -13.14 -12.77 9.33
N ASN A 129 -11.93 -13.31 9.35
CA ASN A 129 -11.12 -13.70 8.18
C ASN A 129 -10.61 -12.54 7.29
N ASN A 130 -10.64 -11.32 7.81
CA ASN A 130 -9.96 -10.19 7.20
C ASN A 130 -8.72 -9.80 7.99
N HIS A 131 -7.69 -9.40 7.26
CA HIS A 131 -6.40 -9.01 7.81
C HIS A 131 -6.03 -7.59 7.38
N PRO A 132 -5.45 -6.80 8.29
CA PRO A 132 -4.87 -5.50 7.97
C PRO A 132 -3.56 -5.66 7.18
N PHE A 133 -3.10 -4.55 6.62
CA PHE A 133 -1.74 -4.39 6.14
C PHE A 133 -0.88 -3.77 7.24
N LEU A 134 0.27 -4.38 7.53
CA LEU A 134 1.16 -3.93 8.60
C LEU A 134 2.59 -3.85 8.08
N TYR A 135 3.22 -2.69 8.28
CA TYR A 135 4.64 -2.48 8.10
C TYR A 135 5.22 -1.91 9.40
N LEU A 136 6.12 -2.66 10.03
CA LEU A 136 6.74 -2.30 11.31
C LEU A 136 8.26 -2.39 11.16
N SER A 137 8.95 -1.33 11.55
CA SER A 137 10.40 -1.23 11.63
C SER A 137 10.78 -0.96 13.08
N LEU A 138 11.44 -1.93 13.69
CA LEU A 138 11.92 -1.88 15.05
C LEU A 138 13.43 -1.69 15.07
N GLU A 139 13.86 -0.65 15.77
CA GLU A 139 15.24 -0.41 16.14
C GLU A 139 15.38 -0.72 17.63
N LEU A 140 16.27 -1.66 17.96
CA LEU A 140 16.43 -2.23 19.29
C LEU A 140 17.91 -2.52 19.54
N ASP A 141 18.36 -2.37 20.79
CA ASP A 141 19.73 -2.74 21.17
C ASP A 141 19.93 -4.26 21.00
N SER A 142 21.07 -4.64 20.41
CA SER A 142 21.40 -6.06 20.11
C SER A 142 21.52 -6.91 21.37
N ARG A 143 21.69 -6.30 22.55
CA ARG A 143 21.72 -6.99 23.85
C ARG A 143 20.36 -7.56 24.27
N ASN A 144 19.27 -6.97 23.76
CA ASN A 144 17.91 -7.35 24.12
C ASN A 144 17.29 -8.34 23.10
N ILE A 145 18.05 -8.69 22.06
CA ILE A 145 17.59 -9.49 20.92
C ILE A 145 18.51 -10.71 20.78
N ASP A 146 17.95 -11.91 20.91
CA ASP A 146 18.68 -13.13 20.57
C ASP A 146 18.39 -13.53 19.12
N VAL A 147 19.33 -13.18 18.23
CA VAL A 147 19.29 -13.50 16.80
C VAL A 147 19.84 -14.92 16.53
N ASN A 148 20.30 -15.65 17.54
CA ASN A 148 21.13 -16.84 17.37
C ASN A 148 20.36 -18.17 17.48
N VAL A 149 19.03 -18.15 17.49
CA VAL A 149 18.20 -19.30 17.87
C VAL A 149 17.90 -20.27 16.71
N HIS A 150 17.99 -19.83 15.43
CA HIS A 150 17.69 -20.72 14.29
C HIS A 150 18.77 -20.67 13.18
N PRO A 151 19.11 -21.81 12.55
CA PRO A 151 20.12 -21.88 11.49
C PRO A 151 19.82 -21.00 10.27
N THR A 152 18.56 -20.60 10.07
CA THR A 152 18.11 -19.72 8.98
C THR A 152 18.01 -18.24 9.36
N LYS A 153 18.21 -17.87 10.64
CA LYS A 153 18.15 -16.48 11.15
C LYS A 153 16.84 -15.72 10.80
N HIS A 154 15.77 -16.44 10.46
CA HIS A 154 14.48 -15.86 10.07
C HIS A 154 13.54 -15.60 11.24
N GLU A 155 13.80 -16.23 12.38
CA GLU A 155 13.03 -16.08 13.62
C GLU A 155 13.96 -15.51 14.69
N VAL A 156 13.43 -14.58 15.48
CA VAL A 156 14.16 -13.87 16.52
C VAL A 156 13.40 -14.06 17.81
N HIS A 157 14.12 -14.43 18.88
CA HIS A 157 13.53 -14.48 20.21
C HIS A 157 13.91 -13.20 20.96
N PHE A 158 12.91 -12.54 21.54
CA PHE A 158 13.13 -11.36 22.36
C PHE A 158 13.31 -11.80 23.82
N LEU A 159 14.27 -11.21 24.54
CA LEU A 159 14.39 -11.49 25.99
C LEU A 159 13.13 -11.06 26.77
N HIS A 160 12.46 -10.01 26.31
CA HIS A 160 11.25 -9.46 26.92
C HIS A 160 10.11 -9.36 25.88
N GLU A 161 9.82 -10.49 25.22
CA GLU A 161 8.83 -10.56 24.14
C GLU A 161 7.46 -9.99 24.54
N ASP A 162 6.95 -10.35 25.71
CA ASP A 162 5.64 -9.90 26.19
C ASP A 162 5.56 -8.37 26.35
N LEU A 163 6.59 -7.75 26.92
CA LEU A 163 6.64 -6.30 27.09
C LEU A 163 6.70 -5.56 25.75
N VAL A 164 7.45 -6.10 24.79
CA VAL A 164 7.52 -5.54 23.44
C VAL A 164 6.18 -5.68 22.73
N LEU A 165 5.55 -6.85 22.83
CA LEU A 165 4.23 -7.11 22.26
C LEU A 165 3.18 -6.15 22.80
N ASP A 166 3.10 -5.99 24.12
CA ASP A 166 2.10 -5.13 24.74
C ASP A 166 2.29 -3.65 24.40
N LYS A 167 3.54 -3.19 24.27
CA LYS A 167 3.82 -1.83 23.78
C LYS A 167 3.39 -1.62 22.34
N ILE A 168 3.64 -2.59 21.46
CA ILE A 168 3.22 -2.50 20.05
C ILE A 168 1.69 -2.52 19.95
N LYS A 169 1.02 -3.41 20.71
CA LYS A 169 -0.44 -3.45 20.78
C LYS A 169 -1.00 -2.10 21.24
N ALA A 170 -0.50 -1.56 22.35
CA ALA A 170 -0.96 -0.27 22.87
C ALA A 170 -0.74 0.88 21.87
N ALA A 171 0.40 0.90 21.17
CA ALA A 171 0.68 1.91 20.14
C ALA A 171 -0.28 1.80 18.94
N VAL A 172 -0.63 0.58 18.52
CA VAL A 172 -1.59 0.33 17.44
C VAL A 172 -3.00 0.71 17.87
N GLU A 173 -3.44 0.26 19.04
CA GLU A 173 -4.76 0.59 19.60
C GLU A 173 -4.95 2.10 19.76
N GLY A 174 -3.95 2.80 20.30
CA GLY A 174 -3.98 4.25 20.43
C GLY A 174 -4.13 4.97 19.09
N ASN A 175 -3.41 4.53 18.05
CA ASN A 175 -3.55 5.09 16.70
C ASN A 175 -4.91 4.80 16.06
N LEU A 176 -5.43 3.58 16.21
CA LEU A 176 -6.74 3.20 15.68
C LEU A 176 -7.88 3.98 16.34
N LEU A 177 -7.81 4.18 17.66
CA LEU A 177 -8.78 4.99 18.40
C LEU A 177 -8.71 6.47 17.98
N GLY A 178 -7.50 7.02 17.86
CA GLY A 178 -7.30 8.40 17.40
C GLY A 178 -7.93 8.65 16.03
N CYS A 179 -7.74 7.75 15.07
CA CYS A 179 -8.29 7.90 13.71
C CYS A 179 -9.81 7.74 13.63
N ASN A 180 -10.43 7.03 14.58
CA ASN A 180 -11.88 6.90 14.63
C ASN A 180 -12.57 8.22 15.03
N THR A 181 -11.92 9.04 15.87
CA THR A 181 -12.47 10.33 16.31
C THR A 181 -12.57 11.38 15.19
N SER A 182 -11.70 11.30 14.19
CA SER A 182 -11.72 12.20 13.02
C SER A 182 -12.75 11.81 11.94
N ARG A 183 -13.56 10.76 12.15
CA ARG A 183 -14.63 10.38 11.23
C ARG A 183 -15.81 11.36 11.37
N VAL A 184 -15.69 12.52 10.75
CA VAL A 184 -16.85 13.35 10.38
C VAL A 184 -17.65 12.55 9.35
N PHE A 185 -18.67 11.84 9.82
CA PHE A 185 -19.69 11.29 8.95
C PHE A 185 -20.40 12.48 8.28
N TYR A 186 -20.05 12.80 7.04
CA TYR A 186 -20.90 13.61 6.19
C TYR A 186 -22.12 12.76 5.84
N THR A 187 -23.08 12.68 6.75
CA THR A 187 -24.44 12.27 6.42
C THR A 187 -24.95 13.32 5.44
N GLN A 188 -24.94 12.98 4.16
CA GLN A 188 -25.66 13.74 3.16
C GLN A 188 -27.14 13.66 3.54
N ALA A 189 -27.62 14.67 4.26
CA ALA A 189 -29.02 14.80 4.59
C ALA A 189 -29.79 14.82 3.28
N ARG A 190 -30.42 13.70 2.95
CA ARG A 190 -31.41 13.67 1.87
C ARG A 190 -32.55 14.57 2.33
N LEU A 191 -32.60 15.78 1.79
CA LEU A 191 -33.69 16.73 2.01
C LEU A 191 -35.01 15.99 1.68
N PRO A 192 -35.89 15.76 2.66
CA PRO A 192 -37.20 15.21 2.39
C PRO A 192 -37.98 16.26 1.59
N GLY A 193 -38.22 16.00 0.30
CA GLY A 193 -39.05 16.87 -0.54
C GLY A 193 -38.45 17.35 -1.86
N ALA A 194 -37.22 16.96 -2.23
CA ALA A 194 -36.72 17.24 -3.59
C ALA A 194 -37.44 16.31 -4.60
N GLY A 195 -38.56 16.77 -5.16
CA GLY A 195 -39.27 16.08 -6.22
C GLY A 195 -38.35 15.76 -7.40
N MET A 196 -38.38 14.50 -7.87
CA MET A 196 -37.69 14.12 -9.10
C MET A 196 -38.15 15.03 -10.25
N PRO A 197 -37.24 15.64 -11.04
CA PRO A 197 -37.65 16.24 -12.29
C PRO A 197 -38.17 15.12 -13.20
N LYS A 198 -39.46 15.17 -13.54
CA LYS A 198 -40.09 14.28 -14.51
C LYS A 198 -39.33 14.41 -15.83
N ARG A 199 -38.56 13.38 -16.20
CA ARG A 199 -37.99 13.26 -17.54
C ARG A 199 -39.15 12.97 -18.51
N PRO A 200 -39.33 13.75 -19.60
CA PRO A 200 -40.32 13.41 -20.61
C PRO A 200 -39.91 12.13 -21.33
N TRP A 201 -40.90 11.28 -21.56
CA TRP A 201 -40.79 10.04 -22.30
C TRP A 201 -40.53 10.34 -23.78
N LEU A 202 -39.29 10.19 -24.24
CA LEU A 202 -39.01 10.06 -25.67
C LEU A 202 -37.95 8.99 -25.89
N TRP A 203 -38.41 7.75 -26.00
CA TRP A 203 -37.61 6.65 -26.53
C TRP A 203 -37.62 6.77 -28.05
N ARG A 204 -36.48 7.12 -28.66
CA ARG A 204 -36.21 6.77 -30.06
C ARG A 204 -35.21 5.63 -30.07
N GLN A 205 -35.68 4.48 -30.56
CA GLN A 205 -34.85 3.35 -30.95
C GLN A 205 -33.68 3.83 -31.81
N THR A 206 -32.45 3.59 -31.36
CA THR A 206 -31.34 3.45 -32.30
C THR A 206 -30.84 2.02 -32.17
N ARG A 207 -31.17 1.26 -33.21
CA ARG A 207 -30.81 -0.13 -33.42
C ARG A 207 -29.28 -0.23 -33.46
N TYR A 208 -28.72 -1.13 -32.66
CA TYR A 208 -27.33 -1.57 -32.78
C TYR A 208 -27.06 -2.06 -34.21
N MET A 209 -26.08 -1.45 -34.90
CA MET A 209 -25.38 -2.09 -36.02
C MET A 209 -24.02 -2.59 -35.50
N PRO A 210 -23.61 -3.82 -35.82
CA PRO A 210 -22.26 -4.29 -35.51
C PRO A 210 -21.29 -3.76 -36.58
N ILE A 211 -20.27 -3.01 -36.17
CA ILE A 211 -19.16 -2.63 -37.05
C ILE A 211 -18.09 -3.72 -36.95
N ARG A 212 -17.93 -4.42 -38.08
CA ARG A 212 -16.92 -5.45 -38.36
C ARG A 212 -15.61 -4.75 -38.72
N TRP A 213 -14.54 -4.99 -37.98
CA TRP A 213 -13.19 -4.51 -38.31
C TRP A 213 -12.59 -5.40 -39.41
N TYR A 214 -12.29 -4.79 -40.56
CA TYR A 214 -11.24 -5.26 -41.48
C TYR A 214 -10.30 -4.10 -41.74
N GLY A 215 -9.01 -4.35 -41.55
CA GLY A 215 -7.97 -3.34 -41.72
C GLY A 215 -7.72 -2.99 -43.19
N LEU A 216 -7.06 -1.85 -43.39
CA LEU A 216 -5.85 -1.74 -44.21
C LEU A 216 -5.25 -0.33 -44.03
N THR A 217 -4.03 -0.34 -43.51
CA THR A 217 -2.82 0.37 -43.94
C THR A 217 -2.87 1.60 -44.89
N VAL A 218 -2.04 2.58 -44.52
CA VAL A 218 -1.31 3.59 -45.33
C VAL A 218 -2.09 4.81 -45.84
N LEU A 219 -1.68 6.01 -45.38
CA LEU A 219 -0.96 7.04 -46.14
C LEU A 219 -1.21 8.42 -45.50
N CYS A 220 -0.29 8.92 -44.66
CA CYS A 220 -0.33 10.31 -44.20
C CYS A 220 0.78 11.09 -44.92
N ARG A 221 0.39 11.82 -45.97
CA ARG A 221 1.17 12.90 -46.58
C ARG A 221 0.45 14.22 -46.27
N SER A 222 1.16 15.08 -45.56
CA SER A 222 1.23 16.55 -45.66
C SER A 222 -0.02 17.35 -46.09
N TRP A 223 -0.38 18.38 -45.30
CA TRP A 223 -0.26 19.80 -45.68
C TRP A 223 -0.59 20.73 -44.49
N THR A 224 0.29 21.72 -44.31
CA THR A 224 0.13 23.14 -43.88
C THR A 224 -1.33 23.68 -43.78
N SER A 225 -1.75 24.63 -42.94
CA SER A 225 -1.08 25.77 -42.28
C SER A 225 -2.10 26.63 -41.49
N THR A 226 -1.61 27.42 -40.53
CA THR A 226 -2.03 28.79 -40.12
C THR A 226 -3.23 29.08 -39.20
N LEU A 227 -2.94 30.01 -38.27
CA LEU A 227 -3.77 31.01 -37.56
C LEU A 227 -4.70 30.48 -36.45
N ALA A 228 -4.88 31.08 -35.28
CA ALA A 228 -4.23 32.06 -34.40
C ALA A 228 -5.18 32.14 -33.15
N PRO A 229 -4.70 32.48 -31.94
CA PRO A 229 -5.52 32.40 -30.71
C PRO A 229 -6.33 33.69 -30.46
N LEU A 230 -7.60 33.55 -30.06
CA LEU A 230 -8.43 34.66 -29.56
C LEU A 230 -8.51 34.63 -28.02
N LEU A 231 -7.76 35.54 -27.40
CA LEU A 231 -8.00 36.06 -26.05
C LEU A 231 -9.20 37.02 -26.07
N PRO A 232 -10.08 37.02 -25.05
CA PRO A 232 -10.91 38.18 -24.75
C PRO A 232 -10.26 39.12 -23.71
N PRO A 233 -10.58 40.44 -23.76
CA PRO A 233 -9.79 41.51 -23.16
C PRO A 233 -10.14 41.88 -21.70
N LEU A 234 -9.14 42.45 -21.02
CA LEU A 234 -9.23 43.28 -19.80
C LEU A 234 -9.74 44.69 -20.14
N ASN A 235 -10.58 45.29 -19.27
CA ASN A 235 -10.69 46.75 -19.09
C ASN A 235 -11.45 47.14 -17.80
N PRO A 236 -11.44 48.42 -17.33
CA PRO A 236 -10.67 48.79 -16.14
C PRO A 236 -11.45 49.54 -15.04
N LEU A 237 -10.79 49.66 -13.89
CA LEU A 237 -10.86 50.67 -12.81
C LEU A 237 -11.98 51.71 -12.81
N THR A 238 -12.68 51.84 -11.67
CA THR A 238 -13.02 53.15 -11.08
C THR A 238 -12.92 53.10 -9.55
N ALA A 239 -12.20 54.09 -9.01
CA ALA A 239 -12.07 54.39 -7.59
C ALA A 239 -13.10 55.46 -7.18
N LYS A 240 -13.63 55.40 -5.95
CA LYS A 240 -13.82 56.56 -5.05
C LYS A 240 -14.49 56.18 -3.72
N ARG A 241 -13.85 56.70 -2.65
CA ARG A 241 -14.27 56.90 -1.25
C ARG A 241 -14.35 55.69 -0.33
#